data_AF-A0A7C3XM40-F1
#
_entry.id   AF-A0A7C3XM40-F1
#
_cell.length_a   1.000
_cell.length_b   1.000
_cell.length_c   1.000
_cell.angle_alpha   90.00
_cell.angle_beta   90.00
_cell.angle_gamma   90.00
#
_symmetry.space_group_name_H-M   'P 1'
#
loop_
_entity.id
_entity.type
_entity.pdbx_description
1 polymer ?
#
loop_
_entity_poly.entity_id
_entity_poly.type
_entity_poly.pdbx_seq_one_letter_code
_entity_poly.pdbx_strand_id
1 'polypeptide(L)'
;MVKTHVSGSRKAAIKRGRAGKARRRGGVRIEIAPKEKPITDRLESLSLEVKTLRSSMSTMQSDTERAARFVESQIADLKDYFGGKTRDLYDSVEELQSKVDEIKVSVERLSRDLDLIFKERIPIRRIRMPPPISSQLTIYRGEEPAPFQIGVAPGVTETVMANAKAHTNRIGKPDEEVVGLLVGRVVGNTVVVEEPISCRASYSGATEVAVDPKNLAEIVDRIMKEGGGRSIVGWYHSHLGLGAFLSDVDVKTQLMLQQFSHVIALVVDPLKEEFGFFYVDMEAKSPEGRPKIMRFLKF
;
A
#
# COMPACT_ATOMS: atom_id res chain seq x y z
N MET A 1 29.53 -38.11 -4.71
CA MET A 1 29.95 -38.37 -6.11
C MET A 1 28.78 -38.09 -7.03
N VAL A 2 28.72 -36.89 -7.62
CA VAL A 2 27.65 -36.50 -8.55
C VAL A 2 28.26 -36.47 -9.94
N LYS A 3 27.86 -37.42 -10.79
CA LYS A 3 28.22 -37.51 -12.19
C LYS A 3 27.18 -36.76 -13.02
N THR A 4 27.60 -35.73 -13.76
CA THR A 4 26.79 -35.13 -14.83
C THR A 4 27.17 -35.75 -16.17
N HIS A 5 26.15 -36.25 -16.86
CA HIS A 5 26.16 -36.65 -18.26
C HIS A 5 26.32 -35.42 -19.17
N VAL A 6 27.15 -35.52 -20.20
CA VAL A 6 26.96 -34.77 -21.45
C VAL A 6 27.09 -35.75 -22.62
N SER A 7 26.12 -35.63 -23.51
CA SER A 7 25.77 -36.46 -24.65
C SER A 7 26.78 -36.42 -25.79
N GLY A 8 26.86 -37.51 -26.55
CA GLY A 8 27.47 -37.54 -27.88
C GLY A 8 26.41 -37.50 -28.98
N SER A 9 26.78 -37.01 -30.17
CA SER A 9 26.84 -37.84 -31.40
C SER A 9 26.95 -37.03 -32.71
N ARG A 10 27.55 -37.72 -33.69
CA ARG A 10 27.52 -37.59 -35.18
C ARG A 10 28.71 -36.83 -35.79
N LYS A 11 29.75 -37.51 -36.32
CA LYS A 11 29.93 -38.38 -37.52
C LYS A 11 29.80 -37.65 -38.87
N ALA A 12 30.93 -37.59 -39.60
CA ALA A 12 31.17 -38.04 -41.00
C ALA A 12 32.42 -37.31 -41.56
N ALA A 13 33.25 -37.76 -42.50
CA ALA A 13 33.68 -39.05 -43.06
C ALA A 13 34.65 -38.72 -44.24
N ILE A 14 35.58 -39.63 -44.61
CA ILE A 14 36.14 -39.86 -45.99
C ILE A 14 37.23 -38.85 -46.47
N LYS A 15 38.41 -39.16 -47.07
CA LYS A 15 39.05 -40.35 -47.70
C LYS A 15 40.57 -40.12 -47.96
N ARG A 16 41.37 -41.21 -47.82
CA ARG A 16 42.43 -41.80 -48.71
C ARG A 16 43.72 -41.04 -49.15
N GLY A 17 44.85 -41.79 -49.08
CA GLY A 17 45.97 -41.75 -50.07
C GLY A 17 47.41 -41.87 -49.50
N ARG A 18 47.88 -43.05 -49.04
CA ARG A 18 48.83 -44.01 -49.68
C ARG A 18 50.27 -43.52 -50.03
N ALA A 19 51.22 -43.98 -49.19
CA ALA A 19 52.57 -44.53 -49.44
C ALA A 19 53.58 -43.91 -50.44
N GLY A 20 54.82 -43.71 -49.96
CA GLY A 20 56.03 -43.60 -50.80
C GLY A 20 57.33 -43.65 -49.97
N LYS A 21 58.00 -44.81 -49.96
CA LYS A 21 59.34 -45.06 -49.38
C LYS A 21 60.43 -44.54 -50.32
N ALA A 22 61.47 -43.89 -49.80
CA ALA A 22 62.78 -43.84 -50.45
C ALA A 22 63.92 -43.74 -49.41
N ARG A 23 64.73 -44.81 -49.34
CA ARG A 23 66.03 -44.90 -48.65
C ARG A 23 67.13 -44.31 -49.54
N ARG A 24 68.05 -43.48 -49.01
CA ARG A 24 69.50 -43.43 -49.35
C ARG A 24 70.25 -42.79 -48.16
N ARG A 25 71.02 -43.57 -47.38
CA ARG A 25 72.49 -43.81 -47.44
C ARG A 25 73.34 -42.69 -46.80
N GLY A 26 73.88 -43.01 -45.61
CA GLY A 26 75.32 -42.96 -45.31
C GLY A 26 75.95 -41.61 -44.99
N GLY A 27 76.31 -41.42 -43.72
CA GLY A 27 77.26 -40.39 -43.28
C GLY A 27 77.40 -40.40 -41.75
N VAL A 28 78.37 -41.15 -41.23
CA VAL A 28 78.77 -41.07 -39.82
C VAL A 28 79.40 -39.70 -39.59
N ARG A 29 78.79 -38.86 -38.77
CA ARG A 29 79.36 -37.58 -38.33
C ARG A 29 79.66 -37.71 -36.84
N ILE A 30 80.94 -37.66 -36.52
CA ILE A 30 81.48 -37.74 -35.16
C ILE A 30 80.90 -36.56 -34.37
N GLU A 31 80.21 -36.84 -33.26
CA GLU A 31 79.79 -35.84 -32.28
C GLU A 31 81.02 -35.30 -31.56
N ILE A 32 81.31 -34.01 -31.75
CA ILE A 32 82.22 -33.26 -30.88
C ILE A 32 81.31 -32.45 -29.94
N ALA A 33 81.36 -32.76 -28.64
CA ALA A 33 80.62 -32.04 -27.62
C ALA A 33 80.93 -30.53 -27.69
N PRO A 34 79.93 -29.63 -27.57
CA PRO A 34 80.19 -28.20 -27.64
C PRO A 34 80.96 -27.76 -26.40
N LYS A 35 82.09 -27.07 -26.62
CA LYS A 35 82.87 -26.38 -25.57
C LYS A 35 81.94 -25.44 -24.79
N GLU A 36 81.89 -25.60 -23.47
CA GLU A 36 81.22 -24.67 -22.58
C GLU A 36 81.79 -23.25 -22.77
N LYS A 37 80.92 -22.26 -22.93
CA LYS A 37 81.32 -20.85 -23.07
C LYS A 37 82.05 -20.38 -21.81
N PRO A 38 83.09 -19.53 -21.93
CA PRO A 38 83.85 -19.05 -20.80
C PRO A 38 82.93 -18.37 -19.77
N ILE A 39 83.21 -18.63 -18.49
CA ILE A 39 82.36 -18.27 -17.34
C ILE A 39 82.04 -16.75 -17.30
N THR A 40 82.91 -15.92 -17.86
CA THR A 40 82.78 -14.46 -17.96
C THR A 40 81.61 -14.02 -18.84
N ASP A 41 81.40 -14.64 -20.00
CA ASP A 41 80.30 -14.29 -20.92
C ASP A 41 78.94 -14.68 -20.32
N ARG A 42 78.94 -15.77 -19.53
CA ARG A 42 77.76 -16.27 -18.81
C ARG A 42 77.41 -15.37 -17.63
N LEU A 43 78.41 -14.81 -16.96
CA LEU A 43 78.23 -13.80 -15.90
C LEU A 43 77.68 -12.48 -16.44
N GLU A 44 78.17 -12.02 -17.60
CA GLU A 44 77.62 -10.81 -18.24
C GLU A 44 76.18 -11.00 -18.73
N SER A 45 75.87 -12.15 -19.35
CA SER A 45 74.50 -12.43 -19.79
C SER A 45 73.53 -12.51 -18.61
N LEU A 46 73.95 -13.15 -17.51
CA LEU A 46 73.14 -13.23 -16.29
C LEU A 46 73.00 -11.86 -15.61
N SER A 47 74.04 -11.02 -15.64
CA SER A 47 73.96 -9.64 -15.12
C SER A 47 72.98 -8.79 -15.92
N LEU A 48 72.99 -8.92 -17.25
CA LEU A 48 72.06 -8.24 -18.14
C LEU A 48 70.62 -8.72 -17.92
N GLU A 49 70.41 -10.02 -17.75
CA GLU A 49 69.11 -10.64 -17.48
C GLU A 49 68.57 -10.26 -16.09
N VAL A 50 69.43 -10.17 -15.08
CA VAL A 50 69.05 -9.63 -13.76
C VAL A 50 68.67 -8.15 -13.85
N LYS A 51 69.34 -7.37 -14.71
CA LYS A 51 69.02 -5.95 -14.91
C LYS A 51 67.67 -5.75 -15.61
N THR A 52 67.36 -6.56 -16.63
CA THR A 52 66.05 -6.54 -17.29
C THR A 52 64.95 -7.02 -16.37
N LEU A 53 65.16 -8.11 -15.61
CA LEU A 53 64.21 -8.59 -14.61
C LEU A 53 63.93 -7.54 -13.52
N ARG A 54 64.94 -6.80 -13.06
CA ARG A 54 64.74 -5.68 -12.12
C ARG A 54 63.90 -4.56 -12.71
N SER A 55 64.11 -4.21 -13.98
CA SER A 55 63.28 -3.20 -14.63
C SER A 55 61.83 -3.65 -14.79
N SER A 56 61.59 -4.92 -15.15
CA SER A 56 60.24 -5.49 -15.24
C SER A 56 59.57 -5.64 -13.87
N MET A 57 60.33 -5.95 -12.82
CA MET A 57 59.83 -5.92 -11.45
C MET A 57 59.41 -4.50 -11.03
N SER A 58 60.20 -3.48 -11.37
CA SER A 58 59.86 -2.08 -11.07
C SER A 58 58.59 -1.63 -11.79
N THR A 59 58.40 -2.02 -13.05
CA THR A 59 57.16 -1.70 -13.78
C THR A 59 55.97 -2.44 -13.20
N MET A 60 56.11 -3.74 -12.89
CA MET A 60 55.04 -4.50 -12.22
C MET A 60 54.68 -3.92 -10.86
N GLN A 61 55.67 -3.48 -10.07
CA GLN A 61 55.41 -2.79 -8.80
C GLN A 61 54.59 -1.51 -9.02
N SER A 62 54.97 -0.69 -10.00
CA SER A 62 54.22 0.54 -10.32
C SER A 62 52.79 0.27 -10.81
N ASP A 63 52.59 -0.80 -11.59
CA ASP A 63 51.26 -1.21 -12.06
C ASP A 63 50.41 -1.76 -10.92
N THR A 64 51.01 -2.52 -9.99
CA THR A 64 50.31 -3.00 -8.79
C THR A 64 49.93 -1.86 -7.86
N GLU A 65 50.78 -0.85 -7.68
CA GLU A 65 50.46 0.36 -6.90
C GLU A 65 49.36 1.20 -7.55
N ARG A 66 49.31 1.23 -8.89
CA ARG A 66 48.26 1.92 -9.63
C ARG A 66 46.92 1.20 -9.52
N ALA A 67 46.93 -0.14 -9.61
CA ALA A 67 45.75 -0.96 -9.40
C ALA A 67 45.24 -0.87 -7.96
N ALA A 68 46.14 -0.88 -6.96
CA ALA A 68 45.77 -0.69 -5.56
C ALA A 68 45.09 0.65 -5.31
N ARG A 69 45.64 1.75 -5.82
CA ARG A 69 45.03 3.09 -5.72
C ARG A 69 43.68 3.18 -6.41
N PHE A 70 43.50 2.50 -7.55
CA PHE A 70 42.21 2.46 -8.24
C PHE A 70 41.15 1.72 -7.42
N VAL A 71 41.51 0.58 -6.84
CA VAL A 71 40.60 -0.18 -5.96
C VAL A 71 40.27 0.61 -4.69
N GLU A 72 41.26 1.28 -4.08
CA GLU A 72 41.04 2.16 -2.93
C GLU A 72 40.09 3.31 -3.25
N SER A 73 40.24 3.95 -4.41
CA SER A 73 39.32 5.00 -4.89
C SER A 73 37.90 4.46 -5.05
N GLN A 74 37.73 3.30 -5.70
CA GLN A 74 36.41 2.69 -5.88
C GLN A 74 35.76 2.32 -4.54
N ILE A 75 36.55 1.83 -3.58
CA ILE A 75 36.06 1.53 -2.22
C ILE A 75 35.67 2.82 -1.48
N ALA A 76 36.42 3.92 -1.66
CA ALA A 76 36.10 5.21 -1.07
C ALA A 76 34.78 5.77 -1.63
N ASP A 77 34.61 5.77 -2.95
CA ASP A 77 33.38 6.22 -3.61
C ASP A 77 32.16 5.39 -3.16
N LEU A 78 32.34 4.07 -3.04
CA LEU A 78 31.28 3.17 -2.58
C LEU A 78 30.92 3.45 -1.11
N LYS A 79 31.91 3.68 -0.25
CA LYS A 79 31.70 4.05 1.16
C LYS A 79 30.95 5.37 1.30
N ASP A 80 31.28 6.35 0.47
CA ASP A 80 30.59 7.65 0.47
C ASP A 80 29.15 7.51 -0.02
N TYR A 81 28.92 6.74 -1.09
CA TYR A 81 27.57 6.46 -1.61
C TYR A 81 26.68 5.76 -0.58
N PHE A 82 27.19 4.69 0.04
CA PHE A 82 26.43 3.97 1.06
C PHE A 82 26.29 4.80 2.34
N GLY A 83 27.31 5.58 2.72
CA GLY A 83 27.26 6.50 3.85
C GLY A 83 26.18 7.56 3.71
N GLY A 84 26.10 8.21 2.55
CA GLY A 84 25.04 9.17 2.22
C GLY A 84 23.65 8.53 2.30
N LYS A 85 23.47 7.37 1.65
CA LYS A 85 22.19 6.67 1.65
C LYS A 85 21.76 6.19 3.05
N THR A 86 22.71 5.78 3.89
CA THR A 86 22.40 5.46 5.30
C THR A 86 21.98 6.69 6.07
N ARG A 87 22.62 7.84 5.83
CA ARG A 87 22.30 9.11 6.49
C ARG A 87 20.90 9.62 6.11
N ASP A 88 20.58 9.59 4.82
CA ASP A 88 19.24 9.95 4.32
C ASP A 88 18.15 9.06 4.92
N LEU A 89 18.44 7.76 5.10
CA LEU A 89 17.54 6.82 5.76
C LEU A 89 17.38 7.13 7.25
N TYR A 90 18.47 7.49 7.96
CA TYR A 90 18.40 7.90 9.37
C TYR A 90 17.58 9.18 9.53
N ASP A 91 17.82 10.20 8.71
CA ASP A 91 17.09 11.47 8.76
C ASP A 91 15.59 11.25 8.46
N SER A 92 15.27 10.38 7.51
CA SER A 92 13.86 10.01 7.21
C SER A 92 13.18 9.26 8.36
N VAL A 93 13.91 8.39 9.06
CA VAL A 93 13.41 7.66 10.24
C VAL A 93 13.19 8.62 11.41
N GLU A 94 14.08 9.59 11.60
CA GLU A 94 13.96 10.62 12.64
C GLU A 94 12.75 11.54 12.36
N GLU A 95 12.53 11.95 11.11
CA GLU A 95 11.34 12.72 10.72
C GLU A 95 10.04 11.95 10.96
N LEU A 96 10.02 10.65 10.63
CA LEU A 96 8.88 9.77 10.91
C LEU A 96 8.64 9.59 12.41
N GLN A 97 9.70 9.44 13.21
CA GLN A 97 9.60 9.36 14.67
C GLN A 97 9.04 10.64 15.27
N SER A 98 9.47 11.81 14.78
CA SER A 98 8.90 13.10 15.21
C SER A 98 7.40 13.20 14.91
N LYS A 99 6.94 12.73 13.75
CA LYS A 99 5.51 12.71 13.40
C LYS A 99 4.72 11.72 14.26
N VAL A 100 5.31 10.57 14.59
CA VAL A 100 4.70 9.59 15.49
C VAL A 100 4.56 10.16 16.90
N ASP A 101 5.57 10.87 17.40
CA ASP A 101 5.52 11.51 18.72
C ASP A 101 4.46 12.63 18.77
N GLU A 102 4.31 13.42 17.71
CA GLU A 102 3.26 14.45 17.59
C GLU A 102 1.84 13.83 17.59
N ILE A 103 1.67 12.72 16.86
CA ILE A 103 0.42 11.95 16.88
C ILE A 103 0.16 11.38 18.27
N LYS A 104 1.18 10.84 18.94
CA LYS A 104 1.07 10.26 20.28
C LYS A 104 0.67 11.31 21.32
N VAL A 105 1.27 12.50 21.27
CA VAL A 105 0.88 13.64 22.12
C VAL A 105 -0.58 14.05 21.87
N SER A 106 -1.02 14.04 20.61
CA SER A 106 -2.40 14.35 20.23
C SER A 106 -3.38 13.30 20.76
N VAL A 107 -3.04 12.01 20.66
CA VAL A 107 -3.83 10.89 21.18
C VAL A 107 -3.90 10.92 22.71
N GLU A 108 -2.78 11.19 23.40
CA GLU A 108 -2.75 11.32 24.86
C GLU A 108 -3.54 12.53 25.36
N ARG A 109 -3.54 13.63 24.60
CA ARG A 109 -4.36 14.81 24.90
C ARG A 109 -5.85 14.50 24.73
N LEU A 110 -6.22 13.85 23.63
CA LEU A 110 -7.59 13.39 23.39
C LEU A 110 -8.06 12.40 24.47
N SER A 111 -7.19 11.48 24.91
CA SER A 111 -7.49 10.55 25.99
C SER A 111 -7.66 11.26 27.33
N ARG A 112 -6.85 12.28 27.63
CA ARG A 112 -7.01 13.10 28.85
C ARG A 112 -8.28 13.93 28.83
N ASP A 113 -8.63 14.50 27.68
CA ASP A 113 -9.87 15.25 27.51
C ASP A 113 -11.10 14.33 27.67
N LEU A 114 -11.02 13.09 27.16
CA LEU A 114 -12.02 12.05 27.42
C LEU A 114 -12.10 11.68 28.91
N ASP A 115 -10.96 11.45 29.57
CA ASP A 115 -10.93 11.11 31.00
C ASP A 115 -11.46 12.24 31.90
N LEU A 116 -11.25 13.51 31.52
CA LEU A 116 -11.82 14.67 32.23
C LEU A 116 -13.34 14.73 32.08
N ILE A 117 -13.86 14.42 30.89
CA ILE A 117 -15.30 14.29 30.63
C ILE A 117 -15.93 13.17 31.50
N PHE A 118 -15.19 12.09 31.76
CA PHE A 118 -15.68 10.97 32.58
C PHE A 118 -15.41 11.13 34.09
N LYS A 119 -14.41 11.93 34.51
CA LYS A 119 -14.09 12.17 35.94
C LYS A 119 -14.88 13.32 36.57
N GLU A 120 -15.30 14.32 35.81
CA GLU A 120 -16.30 15.26 36.31
C GLU A 120 -17.65 14.55 36.40
N ARG A 121 -18.01 14.10 37.61
CA ARG A 121 -19.38 13.72 37.95
C ARG A 121 -20.30 14.88 37.54
N ILE A 122 -20.94 14.77 36.38
CA ILE A 122 -21.84 15.78 35.84
C ILE A 122 -22.91 16.07 36.90
N PRO A 123 -22.98 17.28 37.48
CA PRO A 123 -24.10 17.65 38.32
C PRO A 123 -25.33 17.64 37.43
N ILE A 124 -26.36 16.88 37.81
CA ILE A 124 -27.65 16.81 37.13
C ILE A 124 -28.32 18.18 37.22
N ARG A 125 -27.91 19.13 36.37
CA ARG A 125 -28.73 20.31 36.06
C ARG A 125 -29.83 19.79 35.15
N ARG A 126 -31.09 19.95 35.57
CA ARG A 126 -32.25 19.84 34.70
C ARG A 126 -32.12 20.86 33.57
N ILE A 127 -31.40 20.48 32.52
CA ILE A 127 -31.49 21.15 31.23
C ILE A 127 -32.91 20.88 30.76
N ARG A 128 -33.66 21.96 30.51
CA ARG A 128 -34.96 21.88 29.87
C ARG A 128 -34.71 21.35 28.46
N MET A 129 -34.90 20.05 28.27
CA MET A 129 -34.76 19.42 26.97
C MET A 129 -35.79 20.03 26.02
N PRO A 130 -35.42 20.41 24.78
CA PRO A 130 -36.41 20.53 23.73
C PRO A 130 -37.21 19.20 23.64
N PRO A 131 -38.50 19.24 23.26
CA PRO A 131 -39.36 18.06 23.29
C PRO A 131 -38.70 16.88 22.56
N PRO A 132 -38.88 15.65 23.06
CA PRO A 132 -38.10 14.51 22.61
C PRO A 132 -38.36 14.23 21.13
N ILE A 133 -37.29 14.21 20.31
CA ILE A 133 -37.30 13.67 18.93
C ILE A 133 -37.84 12.21 18.92
N SER A 134 -37.82 11.54 20.07
CA SER A 134 -38.27 10.16 20.29
C SER A 134 -39.71 9.84 19.86
N SER A 135 -40.61 10.80 19.65
CA SER A 135 -41.99 10.51 19.24
C SER A 135 -42.22 10.44 17.72
N GLN A 136 -41.19 10.67 16.89
CA GLN A 136 -41.33 10.68 15.42
C GLN A 136 -40.25 9.89 14.67
N LEU A 137 -39.39 9.14 15.38
CA LEU A 137 -38.40 8.30 14.72
C LEU A 137 -39.08 7.13 14.01
N THR A 138 -38.73 6.93 12.75
CA THR A 138 -39.06 5.68 12.05
C THR A 138 -38.03 4.63 12.42
N ILE A 139 -38.48 3.50 12.98
CA ILE A 139 -37.58 2.43 13.43
C ILE A 139 -37.40 1.39 12.33
N TYR A 140 -36.16 0.96 12.14
CA TYR A 140 -35.79 -0.13 11.25
C TYR A 140 -35.07 -1.22 12.05
N ARG A 141 -35.40 -2.48 11.76
CA ARG A 141 -34.83 -3.67 12.41
C ARG A 141 -34.21 -4.58 11.36
N GLY A 142 -33.12 -5.25 11.72
CA GLY A 142 -32.49 -6.24 10.85
C GLY A 142 -33.47 -7.33 10.43
N GLU A 143 -33.37 -7.81 9.19
CA GLU A 143 -34.07 -9.02 8.71
C GLU A 143 -33.74 -10.24 9.57
N GLU A 144 -32.55 -10.24 10.16
CA GLU A 144 -32.09 -11.21 11.14
C GLU A 144 -31.78 -10.51 12.48
N PRO A 145 -31.66 -11.25 13.59
CA PRO A 145 -31.30 -10.67 14.89
C PRO A 145 -30.03 -9.83 14.82
N ALA A 146 -30.21 -8.51 14.89
CA ALA A 146 -29.13 -7.52 14.84
C ALA A 146 -28.78 -7.04 16.26
N PRO A 147 -27.52 -6.66 16.53
CA PRO A 147 -27.12 -6.12 17.83
C PRO A 147 -27.75 -4.75 18.13
N PHE A 148 -28.28 -4.06 17.11
CA PHE A 148 -28.89 -2.74 17.23
C PHE A 148 -30.09 -2.55 16.29
N GLN A 149 -30.84 -1.47 16.49
CA GLN A 149 -31.89 -0.99 15.60
C GLN A 149 -31.50 0.38 15.06
N ILE A 150 -32.12 0.81 13.95
CA ILE A 150 -31.86 2.13 13.35
C ILE A 150 -33.10 2.99 13.56
N GLY A 151 -32.96 4.14 14.20
CA GLY A 151 -34.01 5.14 14.33
C GLY A 151 -33.73 6.31 13.41
N VAL A 152 -34.65 6.63 12.49
CA VAL A 152 -34.43 7.68 11.49
C VAL A 152 -35.36 8.86 11.76
N ALA A 153 -34.79 10.05 11.88
CA ALA A 153 -35.56 11.28 12.02
C ALA A 153 -36.38 11.60 10.76
N PRO A 154 -37.56 12.23 10.88
CA PRO A 154 -38.38 12.60 9.74
C PRO A 154 -37.60 13.46 8.73
N GLY A 155 -37.77 13.17 7.44
CA GLY A 155 -37.18 13.97 6.35
C GLY A 155 -35.75 13.60 5.98
N VAL A 156 -35.05 12.75 6.75
CA VAL A 156 -33.68 12.31 6.43
C VAL A 156 -33.66 11.58 5.09
N THR A 157 -34.48 10.53 4.96
CA THR A 157 -34.56 9.70 3.74
C THR A 157 -35.00 10.51 2.53
N GLU A 158 -35.96 11.41 2.72
CA GLU A 158 -36.50 12.29 1.69
C GLU A 158 -35.46 13.30 1.22
N THR A 159 -34.66 13.85 2.13
CA THR A 159 -33.57 14.78 1.81
C THR A 159 -32.46 14.08 1.03
N VAL A 160 -32.07 12.87 1.43
CA VAL A 160 -31.08 12.06 0.71
C VAL A 160 -31.60 11.73 -0.69
N MET A 161 -32.86 11.29 -0.80
CA MET A 161 -33.51 10.97 -2.08
C MET A 161 -33.61 12.21 -2.99
N ALA A 162 -33.99 13.37 -2.45
CA ALA A 162 -34.06 14.62 -3.20
C ALA A 162 -32.67 15.06 -3.70
N ASN A 163 -31.64 14.93 -2.87
CA ASN A 163 -30.26 15.23 -3.28
C ASN A 163 -29.80 14.30 -4.41
N ALA A 164 -30.07 12.99 -4.31
CA ALA A 164 -29.75 12.04 -5.36
C ALA A 164 -30.50 12.36 -6.67
N LYS A 165 -31.80 12.66 -6.60
CA LYS A 165 -32.62 13.07 -7.77
C LYS A 165 -32.06 14.31 -8.46
N ALA A 166 -31.58 15.29 -7.70
CA ALA A 166 -30.99 16.51 -8.25
C ALA A 166 -29.72 16.26 -9.11
N HIS A 167 -29.09 15.08 -8.98
CA HIS A 167 -27.92 14.67 -9.76
C HIS A 167 -28.26 13.74 -10.94
N THR A 168 -29.54 13.54 -11.21
CA THR A 168 -30.07 12.78 -12.36
C THR A 168 -30.79 13.69 -13.36
N ASN A 169 -30.85 13.29 -14.63
CA ASN A 169 -31.53 13.98 -15.73
C ASN A 169 -31.13 15.46 -15.89
N ARG A 170 -29.87 15.79 -15.58
CA ARG A 170 -29.36 17.16 -15.68
C ARG A 170 -29.07 17.50 -17.14
N ILE A 171 -29.65 18.60 -17.63
CA ILE A 171 -29.46 19.04 -19.02
C ILE A 171 -27.96 19.23 -19.30
N GLY A 172 -27.43 18.49 -20.28
CA GLY A 172 -26.04 18.59 -20.72
C GLY A 172 -25.01 18.02 -19.74
N LYS A 173 -25.42 17.23 -18.74
CA LYS A 173 -24.52 16.53 -17.82
C LYS A 173 -24.91 15.05 -17.69
N PRO A 174 -23.94 14.14 -17.53
CA PRO A 174 -24.26 12.75 -17.20
C PRO A 174 -24.90 12.65 -15.81
N ASP A 175 -25.64 11.57 -15.59
CA ASP A 175 -26.12 11.22 -14.26
C ASP A 175 -24.92 10.82 -13.39
N GLU A 176 -24.94 11.26 -12.14
CA GLU A 176 -23.85 11.08 -11.18
C GLU A 176 -24.38 10.43 -9.91
N GLU A 177 -23.62 9.46 -9.39
CA GLU A 177 -23.86 8.94 -8.04
C GLU A 177 -23.46 9.99 -7.00
N VAL A 178 -24.29 10.15 -5.96
CA VAL A 178 -23.99 11.02 -4.83
C VAL A 178 -23.52 10.21 -3.65
N VAL A 179 -22.68 10.82 -2.81
CA VAL A 179 -22.22 10.24 -1.54
C VAL A 179 -22.32 11.29 -0.43
N GLY A 180 -22.54 10.84 0.80
CA GLY A 180 -22.55 11.71 1.95
C GLY A 180 -22.51 10.96 3.29
N LEU A 181 -22.59 11.73 4.36
CA LEU A 181 -22.51 11.23 5.73
C LEU A 181 -23.86 11.31 6.42
N LEU A 182 -24.08 10.40 7.36
CA LEU A 182 -25.21 10.40 8.26
C LEU A 182 -24.74 10.79 9.65
N VAL A 183 -25.32 11.84 10.20
CA VAL A 183 -25.00 12.37 11.53
C VAL A 183 -26.15 12.12 12.47
N GLY A 184 -25.79 11.73 13.69
CA GLY A 184 -26.76 11.49 14.74
C GLY A 184 -26.08 11.01 16.01
N ARG A 185 -26.69 10.07 16.72
CA ARG A 185 -26.20 9.58 18.02
C ARG A 185 -26.58 8.14 18.28
N VAL A 186 -25.82 7.47 19.14
CA VAL A 186 -26.16 6.13 19.62
C VAL A 186 -26.83 6.24 20.98
N VAL A 187 -28.03 5.67 21.12
CA VAL A 187 -28.81 5.66 22.36
C VAL A 187 -29.18 4.21 22.69
N GLY A 188 -28.49 3.64 23.68
CA GLY A 188 -28.62 2.22 24.00
C GLY A 188 -28.25 1.34 22.80
N ASN A 189 -29.17 0.47 22.37
CA ASN A 189 -29.03 -0.37 21.19
C ASN A 189 -29.65 0.26 19.93
N THR A 190 -29.85 1.57 19.90
CA THR A 190 -30.43 2.25 18.74
C THR A 190 -29.45 3.27 18.17
N VAL A 191 -29.12 3.11 16.89
CA VAL A 191 -28.40 4.11 16.10
C VAL A 191 -29.42 5.10 15.58
N VAL A 192 -29.42 6.33 16.11
CA VAL A 192 -30.35 7.39 15.70
C VAL A 192 -29.69 8.25 14.63
N VAL A 193 -30.27 8.27 13.43
CA VAL A 193 -29.90 9.14 12.32
C VAL A 193 -30.75 10.39 12.35
N GLU A 194 -30.11 11.55 12.38
CA GLU A 194 -30.80 12.83 12.57
C GLU A 194 -30.69 13.74 11.37
N GLU A 195 -29.57 13.70 10.67
CA GLU A 195 -29.25 14.62 9.60
C GLU A 195 -28.38 13.93 8.54
N PRO A 196 -28.73 14.06 7.25
CA PRO A 196 -27.85 13.72 6.16
C PRO A 196 -27.01 14.95 5.74
N ILE A 197 -25.72 14.73 5.47
CA ILE A 197 -24.80 15.76 4.97
C ILE A 197 -24.23 15.28 3.64
N SER A 198 -24.50 16.01 2.56
CA SER A 198 -23.90 15.70 1.25
C SER A 198 -22.42 16.02 1.23
N CYS A 199 -21.61 15.07 0.75
CA CYS A 199 -20.20 15.28 0.54
C CYS A 199 -19.93 15.79 -0.88
N ARG A 200 -18.93 16.64 -1.02
CA ARG A 200 -18.40 17.00 -2.33
C ARG A 200 -17.54 15.84 -2.85
N ALA A 201 -17.91 15.32 -4.01
CA ALA A 201 -17.12 14.32 -4.70
C ALA A 201 -15.88 14.97 -5.32
N SER A 202 -14.69 14.42 -5.04
CA SER A 202 -13.48 14.70 -5.83
C SER A 202 -13.51 13.95 -7.17
N TYR A 203 -14.20 12.81 -7.20
CA TYR A 203 -14.46 12.00 -8.38
C TYR A 203 -15.84 11.35 -8.25
N SER A 204 -16.64 11.41 -9.31
CA SER A 204 -17.94 10.75 -9.41
C SER A 204 -17.94 9.94 -10.70
N GLY A 205 -17.71 8.64 -10.61
CA GLY A 205 -17.86 7.68 -11.70
C GLY A 205 -19.24 7.03 -11.69
N ALA A 206 -19.46 6.10 -12.62
CA ALA A 206 -20.70 5.32 -12.69
C ALA A 206 -20.76 4.15 -11.69
N THR A 207 -19.66 3.85 -11.00
CA THR A 207 -19.52 2.69 -10.08
C THR A 207 -18.75 3.00 -8.81
N GLU A 208 -18.21 4.21 -8.68
CA GLU A 208 -17.44 4.63 -7.51
C GLU A 208 -17.48 6.15 -7.34
N VAL A 209 -17.52 6.59 -6.09
CA VAL A 209 -17.48 8.01 -5.72
C VAL A 209 -16.41 8.21 -4.66
N ALA A 210 -15.46 9.12 -4.92
CA ALA A 210 -14.43 9.50 -3.96
C ALA A 210 -14.78 10.83 -3.31
N VAL A 211 -14.84 10.86 -1.97
CA VAL A 211 -15.09 12.07 -1.19
C VAL A 211 -13.83 12.91 -1.08
N ASP A 212 -13.96 14.24 -1.18
CA ASP A 212 -12.86 15.18 -0.92
C ASP A 212 -12.44 15.14 0.56
N PRO A 213 -11.18 14.78 0.88
CA PRO A 213 -10.68 14.75 2.25
C PRO A 213 -10.81 16.09 2.98
N LYS A 214 -10.71 17.22 2.27
CA LYS A 214 -10.90 18.55 2.88
C LYS A 214 -12.35 18.76 3.29
N ASN A 215 -13.29 18.34 2.44
CA ASN A 215 -14.70 18.45 2.75
C ASN A 215 -15.09 17.55 3.93
N LEU A 216 -14.51 16.35 4.01
CA LEU A 216 -14.69 15.47 5.16
C LEU A 216 -14.18 16.12 6.45
N ALA A 217 -12.98 16.70 6.43
CA ALA A 217 -12.42 17.40 7.59
C ALA A 217 -13.28 18.59 8.04
N GLU A 218 -13.78 19.40 7.09
CA GLU A 218 -14.70 20.51 7.38
C GLU A 218 -15.99 20.02 8.06
N ILE A 219 -16.56 18.90 7.60
CA ILE A 219 -17.77 18.32 8.17
C ILE A 219 -17.50 17.80 9.59
N VAL A 220 -16.39 17.09 9.80
CA VAL A 220 -15.99 16.58 11.11
C VAL A 220 -15.78 17.72 12.10
N ASP A 221 -15.03 18.76 11.71
CA ASP A 221 -14.80 19.95 12.52
C ASP A 221 -16.11 20.65 12.90
N ARG A 222 -17.07 20.71 11.97
CA ARG A 222 -18.39 21.28 12.23
C ARG A 222 -19.14 20.49 13.28
N ILE A 223 -19.21 19.16 13.13
CA ILE A 223 -19.91 18.26 14.08
C ILE A 223 -19.27 18.38 15.47
N MET A 224 -17.94 18.41 15.56
CA MET A 224 -17.22 18.57 16.81
C MET A 224 -17.53 19.91 17.50
N LYS A 225 -17.63 21.00 16.73
CA LYS A 225 -17.94 22.35 17.25
C LYS A 225 -19.39 22.49 17.70
N GLU A 226 -20.33 21.84 17.02
CA GLU A 226 -21.75 21.84 17.39
C GLU A 226 -21.99 21.17 18.76
N GLY A 227 -21.15 20.20 19.12
CA GLY A 227 -21.24 19.48 20.39
C GLY A 227 -22.54 18.66 20.50
N GLY A 228 -22.98 18.38 21.73
CA GLY A 228 -24.26 17.70 21.96
C GLY A 228 -24.27 16.18 21.74
N GLY A 229 -23.10 15.54 21.71
CA GLY A 229 -22.97 14.09 21.56
C GLY A 229 -23.36 13.56 20.18
N ARG A 230 -23.39 14.43 19.16
CA ARG A 230 -23.58 14.03 17.76
C ARG A 230 -22.27 13.47 17.21
N SER A 231 -22.36 12.44 16.39
CA SER A 231 -21.24 11.82 15.69
C SER A 231 -21.68 11.35 14.31
N ILE A 232 -20.70 10.98 13.48
CA ILE A 232 -20.97 10.23 12.25
C ILE A 232 -21.45 8.84 12.66
N VAL A 233 -22.69 8.52 12.30
CA VAL A 233 -23.33 7.23 12.58
C VAL A 233 -23.48 6.37 11.34
N GLY A 234 -23.14 6.90 10.17
CA GLY A 234 -23.21 6.18 8.92
C GLY A 234 -22.80 7.03 7.72
N TRP A 235 -22.97 6.45 6.55
CA TRP A 235 -22.79 7.10 5.27
C TRP A 235 -23.93 6.71 4.34
N TYR A 236 -24.09 7.46 3.27
CA TYR A 236 -25.05 7.12 2.23
C TYR A 236 -24.44 7.31 0.86
N HIS A 237 -24.95 6.55 -0.11
CA HIS A 237 -24.70 6.79 -1.53
C HIS A 237 -25.94 6.46 -2.36
N SER A 238 -25.92 6.89 -3.62
CA SER A 238 -26.97 6.55 -4.57
C SER A 238 -26.50 5.55 -5.62
N HIS A 239 -27.37 4.62 -6.00
CA HIS A 239 -27.26 3.88 -7.25
C HIS A 239 -28.20 4.47 -8.30
N LEU A 240 -27.87 4.32 -9.59
CA LEU A 240 -28.69 4.81 -10.69
C LEU A 240 -29.38 3.67 -11.43
N GLY A 241 -30.59 3.29 -10.99
CA GLY A 241 -31.41 2.26 -11.63
C GLY A 241 -30.98 0.82 -11.35
N LEU A 242 -30.00 0.61 -10.46
CA LEU A 242 -29.54 -0.73 -10.04
C LEU A 242 -30.40 -1.27 -8.89
N GLY A 243 -30.93 -0.37 -8.06
CA GLY A 243 -31.64 -0.67 -6.83
C GLY A 243 -30.78 -0.55 -5.57
N ALA A 244 -31.42 -0.66 -4.42
CA ALA A 244 -30.80 -0.49 -3.10
C ALA A 244 -30.20 -1.81 -2.59
N PHE A 245 -28.90 -1.99 -2.82
CA PHE A 245 -28.08 -3.08 -2.31
C PHE A 245 -26.63 -2.59 -2.13
N LEU A 246 -25.76 -3.36 -1.47
CA LEU A 246 -24.32 -3.07 -1.42
C LEU A 246 -23.59 -3.87 -2.50
N SER A 247 -22.89 -3.20 -3.40
CA SER A 247 -21.95 -3.81 -4.35
C SER A 247 -20.68 -4.31 -3.65
N ASP A 248 -19.83 -5.07 -4.34
CA ASP A 248 -18.54 -5.52 -3.79
C ASP A 248 -17.61 -4.34 -3.40
N VAL A 249 -17.73 -3.20 -4.08
CA VAL A 249 -17.01 -1.97 -3.75
C VAL A 249 -17.58 -1.36 -2.48
N ASP A 250 -18.91 -1.28 -2.37
CA ASP A 250 -19.59 -0.73 -1.19
C ASP A 250 -19.31 -1.56 0.06
N VAL A 251 -19.29 -2.89 -0.07
CA VAL A 251 -18.95 -3.79 1.04
C VAL A 251 -17.53 -3.54 1.54
N LYS A 252 -16.56 -3.32 0.64
CA LYS A 252 -15.19 -2.99 1.04
C LYS A 252 -15.11 -1.64 1.75
N THR A 253 -15.79 -0.63 1.23
CA THR A 253 -15.89 0.70 1.87
C THR A 253 -16.53 0.59 3.25
N GLN A 254 -17.66 -0.11 3.35
CA GLN A 254 -18.38 -0.33 4.60
C GLN A 254 -17.51 -1.06 5.63
N LEU A 255 -16.82 -2.13 5.24
CA LEU A 255 -15.91 -2.85 6.12
C LEU A 255 -14.76 -1.96 6.62
N MET A 256 -14.18 -1.14 5.74
CA MET A 256 -13.12 -0.20 6.11
C MET A 256 -13.63 0.85 7.12
N LEU A 257 -14.81 1.44 6.89
CA LEU A 257 -15.38 2.43 7.80
C LEU A 257 -15.81 1.81 9.14
N GLN A 258 -16.35 0.60 9.12
CA GLN A 258 -16.77 -0.14 10.32
C GLN A 258 -15.62 -0.50 11.27
N GLN A 259 -14.37 -0.50 10.79
CA GLN A 259 -13.19 -0.72 11.66
C GLN A 259 -12.97 0.43 12.64
N PHE A 260 -13.45 1.63 12.33
CA PHE A 260 -13.20 2.84 13.12
C PHE A 260 -14.43 3.34 13.88
N SER A 261 -15.64 2.95 13.46
CA SER A 261 -16.89 3.37 14.12
C SER A 261 -18.06 2.42 13.79
N HIS A 262 -19.11 2.44 14.60
CA HIS A 262 -20.38 1.76 14.32
C HIS A 262 -21.13 2.54 13.24
N VAL A 263 -20.80 2.30 11.97
CA VAL A 263 -21.39 2.98 10.83
C VAL A 263 -22.42 2.11 10.13
N ILE A 264 -23.56 2.69 9.79
CA ILE A 264 -24.55 2.08 8.88
C ILE A 264 -24.36 2.63 7.45
N ALA A 265 -24.76 1.85 6.45
CA ALA A 265 -24.82 2.30 5.06
C ALA A 265 -26.28 2.51 4.65
N LEU A 266 -26.60 3.67 4.06
CA LEU A 266 -27.87 3.94 3.40
C LEU A 266 -27.66 3.99 1.89
N VAL A 267 -28.31 3.09 1.16
CA VAL A 267 -28.32 3.14 -0.31
C VAL A 267 -29.67 3.65 -0.78
N VAL A 268 -29.67 4.63 -1.67
CA VAL A 268 -30.88 5.16 -2.32
C VAL A 268 -30.81 4.95 -3.83
N ASP A 269 -31.93 4.73 -4.49
CA ASP A 269 -32.04 4.75 -5.95
C ASP A 269 -33.10 5.79 -6.36
N PRO A 270 -32.69 6.96 -6.89
CA PRO A 270 -33.61 8.02 -7.27
C PRO A 270 -34.47 7.69 -8.49
N LEU A 271 -34.07 6.71 -9.32
CA LEU A 271 -34.80 6.31 -10.52
C LEU A 271 -35.86 5.25 -10.21
N LYS A 272 -35.57 4.35 -9.26
CA LYS A 272 -36.53 3.34 -8.76
C LYS A 272 -37.35 3.81 -7.55
N GLU A 273 -36.99 4.95 -6.96
CA GLU A 273 -37.59 5.49 -5.74
C GLU A 273 -37.53 4.55 -4.54
N GLU A 274 -36.43 3.80 -4.42
CA GLU A 274 -36.22 2.85 -3.33
C GLU A 274 -35.00 3.19 -2.49
N PHE A 275 -34.97 2.68 -1.26
CA PHE A 275 -33.81 2.80 -0.39
C PHE A 275 -33.69 1.58 0.53
N GLY A 276 -32.51 1.42 1.12
CA GLY A 276 -32.22 0.37 2.08
C GLY A 276 -31.13 0.78 3.06
N PHE A 277 -31.31 0.38 4.31
CA PHE A 277 -30.28 0.47 5.33
C PHE A 277 -29.56 -0.86 5.46
N PHE A 278 -28.24 -0.82 5.53
CA PHE A 278 -27.38 -1.98 5.53
C PHE A 278 -26.29 -1.89 6.60
N TYR A 279 -25.89 -3.06 7.07
CA TYR A 279 -24.73 -3.26 7.93
C TYR A 279 -24.02 -4.55 7.50
N VAL A 280 -22.70 -4.60 7.61
CA VAL A 280 -21.93 -5.81 7.29
C VAL A 280 -21.49 -6.44 8.61
N ASP A 281 -21.96 -7.65 8.88
CA ASP A 281 -21.48 -8.42 10.01
C ASP A 281 -20.03 -8.85 9.75
N MET A 282 -19.12 -8.41 10.61
CA MET A 282 -17.68 -8.67 10.49
C MET A 282 -17.31 -10.07 10.98
N GLU A 283 -18.15 -10.68 11.82
CA GLU A 283 -17.89 -12.00 12.42
C GLU A 283 -18.63 -13.09 11.66
N ALA A 284 -19.88 -12.83 11.25
CA ALA A 284 -20.67 -13.78 10.49
C ALA A 284 -20.25 -13.77 9.01
N LYS A 285 -19.90 -14.96 8.51
CA LYS A 285 -19.70 -15.20 7.08
C LYS A 285 -20.92 -15.90 6.49
N SER A 286 -21.22 -15.60 5.24
CA SER A 286 -22.17 -16.39 4.45
C SER A 286 -21.65 -17.83 4.28
N PRO A 287 -22.52 -18.78 3.88
CA PRO A 287 -22.10 -20.16 3.55
C PRO A 287 -20.98 -20.23 2.51
N GLU A 288 -20.85 -19.20 1.67
CA GLU A 288 -19.85 -19.05 0.62
C GLU A 288 -18.57 -18.34 1.09
N GLY A 289 -18.47 -18.01 2.38
CA GLY A 289 -17.33 -17.34 2.99
C GLY A 289 -17.26 -15.82 2.78
N ARG A 290 -18.32 -15.21 2.22
CA ARG A 290 -18.42 -13.75 2.01
C ARG A 290 -18.87 -13.04 3.30
N PRO A 291 -18.51 -11.76 3.51
CA PRO A 291 -19.07 -10.96 4.59
C PRO A 291 -20.59 -10.97 4.54
N LYS A 292 -21.25 -11.19 5.68
CA LYS A 292 -22.71 -11.25 5.73
C LYS A 292 -23.27 -9.84 5.75
N ILE A 293 -24.09 -9.51 4.75
CA ILE A 293 -24.78 -8.23 4.66
C ILE A 293 -26.15 -8.38 5.32
N MET A 294 -26.47 -7.47 6.23
CA MET A 294 -27.76 -7.40 6.91
C MET A 294 -28.51 -6.16 6.42
N ARG A 295 -29.73 -6.37 5.91
CA ARG A 295 -30.65 -5.30 5.58
C ARG A 295 -31.57 -5.00 6.77
N PHE A 296 -31.91 -3.72 6.94
CA PHE A 296 -32.85 -3.27 7.96
C PHE A 296 -34.17 -2.87 7.30
N LEU A 297 -35.26 -3.46 7.80
CA LEU A 297 -36.63 -3.24 7.34
C LEU A 297 -37.37 -2.34 8.32
N LYS A 298 -38.25 -1.50 7.78
CA LYS A 298 -39.12 -0.63 8.56
C LYS A 298 -40.05 -1.48 9.45
N PHE A 299 -40.09 -1.15 10.74
CA PHE A 299 -40.94 -1.80 11.74
C PHE A 299 -42.24 -1.02 11.98
#